data_AF-A0A7X1LC63-F1
#
_entry.id   AF-A0A7X1LC63-F1
#
_cell.length_a   1.000
_cell.length_b   1.000
_cell.length_c   1.000
_cell.angle_alpha   90.00
_cell.angle_beta   90.00
_cell.angle_gamma   90.00
#
_symmetry.space_group_name_H-M   'P 1'
#
loop_
_entity.id
_entity.type
_entity.pdbx_description
1 polymer ?
#
loop_
_entity_poly.entity_id
_entity_poly.type
_entity_poly.pdbx_seq_one_letter_code
_entity_poly.pdbx_strand_id
1 'polypeptide(L)'
;MKQLSFLMIAGMLFSIAACQIITAPATAVGVSTDMKLGGVPSLPYYTFSKEGLERLNRQMVEYQVPFTLADTSMAVYGTDFRDIVAVRYDEVLFTNMKEATASLHKLLNAKKIQNSENYILTSIDTALEDGYMLFAAVYRPELTITVAGKDDPSATRTLTPEDIEFYRPYRTDAAGEKLDTVYEWAALPVESYSRQARQAVLLTLTANQMAKRIAKPEYWDKEKIWMQGNYLDVAIEQDRVYTEFLGK
;
A
#
# COMPACT_ATOMS: atom_id res chain seq x y z
N MET A 1 10.82 76.46 -44.59
CA MET A 1 9.36 76.35 -44.86
C MET A 1 9.04 74.91 -45.24
N LYS A 2 8.04 74.31 -44.56
CA LYS A 2 7.40 73.00 -44.80
C LYS A 2 8.27 71.78 -44.42
N GLN A 3 8.00 71.05 -43.32
CA GLN A 3 6.90 70.07 -43.10
C GLN A 3 6.89 69.00 -44.21
N LEU A 4 6.84 67.68 -43.98
CA LEU A 4 6.16 66.90 -42.95
C LEU A 4 6.64 65.41 -43.05
N SER A 5 6.61 64.69 -41.92
CA SER A 5 6.38 63.24 -41.65
C SER A 5 6.57 62.19 -42.77
N PHE A 6 7.24 61.06 -42.54
CA PHE A 6 6.74 59.78 -41.96
C PHE A 6 7.91 58.77 -42.16
N LEU A 7 8.21 57.74 -41.37
CA LEU A 7 7.35 56.73 -40.77
C LEU A 7 8.19 56.00 -39.70
N MET A 8 7.74 56.02 -38.45
CA MET A 8 8.34 55.27 -37.34
C MET A 8 7.86 53.82 -37.36
N ILE A 9 8.77 52.93 -36.98
CA ILE A 9 8.57 51.52 -36.68
C ILE A 9 7.71 51.39 -35.43
N ALA A 10 6.59 50.66 -35.52
CA ALA A 10 5.92 50.06 -34.37
C ALA A 10 5.09 48.86 -34.84
N GLY A 11 5.74 47.70 -34.97
CA GLY A 11 5.07 46.42 -35.10
C GLY A 11 4.47 46.03 -33.74
N MET A 12 3.22 46.43 -33.49
CA MET A 12 2.40 45.84 -32.44
C MET A 12 1.77 44.56 -32.98
N LEU A 13 2.40 43.43 -32.69
CA LEU A 13 1.77 42.12 -32.70
C LEU A 13 0.77 42.06 -31.53
N PHE A 14 -0.52 42.18 -31.84
CA PHE A 14 -1.60 41.83 -30.93
C PHE A 14 -1.56 40.31 -30.68
N SER A 15 -0.87 39.87 -29.62
CA SER A 15 -1.13 38.58 -29.00
C SER A 15 -2.43 38.71 -28.22
N ILE A 16 -3.53 38.31 -28.85
CA ILE A 16 -4.78 38.03 -28.15
C ILE A 16 -4.54 36.71 -27.41
N ALA A 17 -4.00 36.81 -26.20
CA ALA A 17 -4.06 35.72 -25.24
C ALA A 17 -5.53 35.56 -24.84
N ALA A 18 -6.26 34.72 -25.59
CA ALA A 18 -7.52 34.18 -25.13
C ALA A 18 -7.20 33.34 -23.89
N CYS A 19 -7.32 33.95 -22.72
CA CYS A 19 -7.36 33.25 -21.45
C CYS A 19 -8.68 32.46 -21.44
N GLN A 20 -8.66 31.28 -22.06
CA GLN A 20 -9.67 30.27 -21.76
C GLN A 20 -9.39 29.85 -20.32
N ILE A 21 -10.14 30.46 -19.39
CA ILE A 21 -10.34 29.88 -18.08
C ILE A 21 -11.00 28.54 -18.36
N ILE A 22 -10.19 27.48 -18.45
CA ILE A 22 -10.66 26.13 -18.30
C ILE A 22 -11.13 26.08 -16.86
N THR A 23 -12.40 26.39 -16.63
CA THR A 23 -13.11 25.89 -15.46
C THR A 23 -13.10 24.39 -15.65
N ALA A 24 -12.07 23.74 -15.12
CA ALA A 24 -12.16 22.33 -14.84
C ALA A 24 -13.46 22.17 -14.04
N PRO A 25 -14.42 21.34 -14.48
CA PRO A 25 -15.52 21.02 -13.60
C PRO A 25 -14.88 20.56 -12.30
N ALA A 26 -15.25 21.19 -11.19
CA ALA A 26 -15.02 20.63 -9.89
C ALA A 26 -15.74 19.28 -9.94
N THR A 27 -15.00 18.23 -10.33
CA THR A 27 -15.37 16.88 -10.00
C THR A 27 -15.50 16.93 -8.50
N ALA A 28 -16.75 16.87 -8.04
CA ALA A 28 -17.02 16.51 -6.67
C ALA A 28 -16.06 15.37 -6.37
N VAL A 29 -15.13 15.60 -5.46
CA VAL A 29 -14.30 14.54 -4.90
C VAL A 29 -15.32 13.65 -4.21
N GLY A 30 -15.93 12.75 -4.96
CA GLY A 30 -16.72 11.68 -4.42
C GLY A 30 -15.76 11.00 -3.46
N VAL A 31 -16.11 11.02 -2.17
CA VAL A 31 -15.52 10.12 -1.19
C VAL A 31 -15.48 8.77 -1.87
N SER A 32 -14.29 8.33 -2.30
CA SER A 32 -14.18 7.17 -3.17
C SER A 32 -14.84 6.00 -2.45
N THR A 33 -15.51 5.11 -3.17
CA THR A 33 -16.11 3.90 -2.58
C THR A 33 -15.09 3.11 -1.74
N ASP A 34 -13.81 3.25 -2.07
CA ASP A 34 -12.65 2.73 -1.35
C ASP A 34 -12.35 3.39 0.01
N MET A 35 -12.75 4.65 0.23
CA MET A 35 -12.70 5.29 1.55
C MET A 35 -13.67 4.61 2.55
N LYS A 36 -14.47 3.63 2.15
CA LYS A 36 -15.40 2.96 3.07
C LYS A 36 -14.88 1.64 3.65
N LEU A 37 -13.84 1.04 3.05
CA LEU A 37 -13.23 -0.20 3.57
C LEU A 37 -11.98 0.05 4.41
N GLY A 38 -11.35 1.22 4.27
CA GLY A 38 -10.02 1.46 4.84
C GLY A 38 -8.94 0.60 4.19
N GLY A 39 -7.69 1.06 4.27
CA GLY A 39 -6.53 0.30 3.81
C GLY A 39 -6.17 -0.85 4.74
N VAL A 40 -4.97 -1.40 4.60
CA VAL A 40 -4.47 -2.43 5.52
C VAL A 40 -4.57 -2.03 7.00
N PRO A 41 -4.39 -0.75 7.41
CA PRO A 41 -4.59 -0.34 8.79
C PRO A 41 -6.00 -0.60 9.36
N SER A 42 -7.03 -0.83 8.53
CA SER A 42 -8.37 -1.15 9.02
C SER A 42 -8.53 -2.62 9.44
N LEU A 43 -7.52 -3.46 9.22
CA LEU A 43 -7.56 -4.89 9.54
C LEU A 43 -7.97 -5.20 10.98
N PRO A 44 -7.47 -4.52 12.03
CA PRO A 44 -7.90 -4.79 13.41
C PRO A 44 -9.41 -4.63 13.60
N TYR A 45 -10.02 -3.65 12.95
CA TYR A 45 -11.46 -3.41 13.07
C TYR A 45 -12.28 -4.51 12.41
N TYR A 46 -11.78 -5.18 11.36
CA TYR A 46 -12.44 -6.36 10.80
C TYR A 46 -12.21 -7.57 11.67
N THR A 47 -10.97 -7.77 12.11
CA THR A 47 -10.54 -8.91 12.93
C THR A 47 -11.30 -8.99 14.27
N PHE A 48 -11.53 -7.85 14.92
CA PHE A 48 -12.19 -7.78 16.22
C PHE A 48 -13.67 -7.37 16.14
N SER A 49 -14.20 -7.12 14.94
CA SER A 49 -15.64 -6.89 14.79
C SER A 49 -16.45 -8.17 15.01
N LYS A 50 -17.71 -7.98 15.40
CA LYS A 50 -18.72 -9.05 15.37
C LYS A 50 -19.20 -9.35 13.95
N GLU A 51 -18.76 -8.58 12.97
CA GLU A 51 -19.16 -8.74 11.58
C GLU A 51 -18.32 -9.83 10.93
N GLY A 52 -18.97 -10.77 10.24
CA GLY A 52 -18.27 -11.88 9.59
C GLY A 52 -17.64 -11.49 8.25
N LEU A 53 -16.69 -12.32 7.79
CA LEU A 53 -16.03 -12.17 6.49
C LEU A 53 -17.02 -12.06 5.32
N GLU A 54 -18.19 -12.70 5.41
CA GLU A 54 -19.24 -12.62 4.40
C GLU A 54 -19.76 -11.20 4.20
N ARG A 55 -19.93 -10.44 5.28
CA ARG A 55 -20.37 -9.03 5.20
C ARG A 55 -19.28 -8.19 4.54
N LEU A 56 -18.03 -8.37 4.95
CA LEU A 56 -16.90 -7.67 4.36
C LEU A 56 -16.77 -7.97 2.86
N ASN A 57 -16.88 -9.24 2.44
CA ASN A 57 -16.84 -9.60 1.02
C ASN A 57 -17.99 -8.96 0.24
N ARG A 58 -19.19 -8.93 0.81
CA ARG A 58 -20.35 -8.27 0.18
C ARG A 58 -20.11 -6.77 -0.01
N GLN A 59 -19.55 -6.09 0.99
CA GLN A 59 -19.18 -4.68 0.88
C GLN A 59 -18.14 -4.45 -0.21
N MET A 60 -17.13 -5.34 -0.32
CA MET A 60 -16.15 -5.28 -1.41
C MET A 60 -16.81 -5.39 -2.79
N VAL A 61 -17.78 -6.30 -2.95
CA VAL A 61 -18.56 -6.43 -4.20
C VAL A 61 -19.40 -5.17 -4.46
N GLU A 62 -20.12 -4.67 -3.46
CA GLU A 62 -20.97 -3.47 -3.55
C GLU A 62 -20.16 -2.22 -3.92
N TYR A 63 -18.95 -2.09 -3.38
CA TYR A 63 -18.03 -0.99 -3.67
C TYR A 63 -17.22 -1.18 -4.95
N GLN A 64 -17.37 -2.33 -5.61
CA GLN A 64 -16.71 -2.67 -6.87
C GLN A 64 -15.18 -2.56 -6.79
N VAL A 65 -14.59 -2.96 -5.65
CA VAL A 65 -13.14 -2.94 -5.51
C VAL A 65 -12.49 -4.01 -6.41
N PRO A 66 -11.24 -3.78 -6.90
CA PRO A 66 -10.59 -4.71 -7.83
C PRO A 66 -10.42 -6.16 -7.32
N PHE A 67 -10.22 -6.32 -6.02
CA PHE A 67 -10.03 -7.61 -5.35
C PHE A 67 -11.01 -7.78 -4.20
N THR A 68 -11.75 -8.88 -4.22
CA THR A 68 -12.66 -9.29 -3.14
C THR A 68 -12.04 -10.42 -2.31
N LEU A 69 -12.62 -10.73 -1.14
CA LEU A 69 -12.20 -11.92 -0.38
C LEU A 69 -12.46 -13.21 -1.16
N ALA A 70 -13.48 -13.23 -2.03
CA ALA A 70 -13.73 -14.36 -2.92
C ALA A 70 -12.66 -14.53 -4.00
N ASP A 71 -12.09 -13.43 -4.53
CA ASP A 71 -10.93 -13.51 -5.43
C ASP A 71 -9.72 -14.10 -4.71
N THR A 72 -9.46 -13.65 -3.48
CA THR A 72 -8.37 -14.18 -2.64
C THR A 72 -8.58 -15.64 -2.30
N SER A 73 -9.81 -16.02 -1.93
CA SER A 73 -10.24 -17.40 -1.73
C SER A 73 -9.83 -18.30 -2.91
N MET A 74 -10.26 -17.93 -4.11
CA MET A 74 -10.01 -18.72 -5.31
C MET A 74 -8.53 -18.72 -5.70
N ALA A 75 -7.89 -17.55 -5.74
CA ALA A 75 -6.53 -17.42 -6.27
C ALA A 75 -5.46 -18.00 -5.33
N VAL A 76 -5.65 -17.87 -4.02
CA VAL A 76 -4.65 -18.27 -3.02
C VAL A 76 -4.92 -19.67 -2.47
N TYR A 77 -6.20 -20.01 -2.26
CA TYR A 77 -6.60 -21.26 -1.60
C TYR A 77 -7.21 -22.28 -2.55
N GLY A 78 -7.53 -21.91 -3.80
CA GLY A 78 -8.14 -22.82 -4.78
C GLY A 78 -9.54 -23.29 -4.41
N THR A 79 -10.24 -22.57 -3.53
CA THR A 79 -11.53 -22.97 -2.96
C THR A 79 -12.56 -21.84 -3.05
N ASP A 80 -13.86 -22.21 -3.06
CA ASP A 80 -14.95 -21.24 -3.00
C ASP A 80 -14.96 -20.56 -1.64
N PHE A 81 -15.20 -19.25 -1.63
CA PHE A 81 -15.23 -18.44 -0.41
C PHE A 81 -16.20 -18.99 0.64
N ARG A 82 -17.33 -19.57 0.21
CA ARG A 82 -18.32 -20.16 1.11
C ARG A 82 -17.78 -21.39 1.83
N ASP A 83 -16.90 -22.15 1.19
CA ASP A 83 -16.28 -23.33 1.79
C ASP A 83 -15.25 -22.92 2.83
N ILE A 84 -14.49 -21.84 2.57
CA ILE A 84 -13.52 -21.35 3.54
C ILE A 84 -14.21 -20.78 4.79
N VAL A 85 -15.35 -20.09 4.65
CA VAL A 85 -16.13 -19.59 5.81
C VAL A 85 -16.66 -20.73 6.69
N ALA A 86 -16.92 -21.91 6.11
CA ALA A 86 -17.46 -23.08 6.80
C ALA A 86 -16.39 -23.91 7.56
N VAL A 87 -15.14 -23.92 7.09
CA VAL A 87 -14.02 -24.62 7.73
C VAL A 87 -13.37 -23.68 8.75
N ARG A 88 -13.25 -24.11 10.00
CA ARG A 88 -12.64 -23.28 11.05
C ARG A 88 -11.19 -22.94 10.67
N TYR A 89 -10.93 -21.64 10.51
CA TYR A 89 -9.67 -21.03 10.12
C TYR A 89 -8.61 -21.10 11.23
N ASP A 90 -8.14 -22.30 11.53
CA ASP A 90 -7.14 -22.54 12.57
C ASP A 90 -5.72 -22.53 11.99
N GLU A 91 -5.60 -22.72 10.67
CA GLU A 91 -4.33 -22.75 9.96
C GLU A 91 -3.78 -21.34 9.69
N VAL A 92 -2.48 -21.29 9.39
CA VAL A 92 -1.74 -20.09 9.00
C VAL A 92 -1.33 -20.25 7.53
N LEU A 93 -1.70 -19.30 6.68
CA LEU A 93 -1.35 -19.29 5.24
C LEU A 93 0.13 -18.98 5.03
N PHE A 94 0.65 -18.00 5.77
CA PHE A 94 2.06 -17.63 5.71
C PHE A 94 2.61 -17.30 7.10
N THR A 95 3.84 -17.69 7.32
CA THR A 95 4.59 -17.46 8.57
C THR A 95 5.68 -16.41 8.40
N ASN A 96 6.02 -16.07 7.15
CA ASN A 96 7.04 -15.09 6.79
C ASN A 96 6.61 -14.29 5.54
N MET A 97 7.33 -13.20 5.26
CA MET A 97 7.00 -12.30 4.16
C MET A 97 7.31 -12.86 2.76
N LYS A 98 8.16 -13.89 2.66
CA LYS A 98 8.36 -14.64 1.40
C LYS A 98 7.10 -15.37 0.98
N GLU A 99 6.52 -16.13 1.90
CA GLU A 99 5.24 -16.83 1.70
C GLU A 99 4.07 -15.86 1.49
N ALA A 100 4.06 -14.75 2.24
CA ALA A 100 3.04 -13.71 2.10
C ALA A 100 3.11 -13.05 0.71
N THR A 101 4.32 -12.72 0.24
CA THR A 101 4.57 -12.16 -1.09
C THR A 101 4.19 -13.15 -2.19
N ALA A 102 4.54 -14.43 -2.05
CA ALA A 102 4.14 -15.45 -3.03
C ALA A 102 2.60 -15.58 -3.12
N SER A 103 1.90 -15.49 -1.99
CA SER A 103 0.43 -15.50 -1.96
C SER A 103 -0.16 -14.25 -2.60
N LEU A 104 0.43 -13.09 -2.35
CA LEU A 104 0.07 -11.83 -2.99
C LEU A 104 0.27 -11.90 -4.52
N HIS A 105 1.37 -12.48 -5.00
CA HIS A 105 1.62 -12.67 -6.43
C HIS A 105 0.57 -13.54 -7.10
N LYS A 106 0.12 -14.64 -6.45
CA LYS A 106 -0.99 -15.46 -6.97
C LYS A 106 -2.24 -14.61 -7.21
N LEU A 107 -2.59 -13.77 -6.24
CA LEU A 107 -3.75 -12.88 -6.31
C LEU A 107 -3.60 -11.84 -7.42
N LEU A 108 -2.48 -11.12 -7.47
CA LEU A 108 -2.20 -10.10 -8.49
C LEU A 108 -2.19 -10.70 -9.91
N ASN A 109 -1.62 -11.90 -10.07
CA ASN A 109 -1.58 -12.64 -11.34
C ASN A 109 -2.97 -13.07 -11.81
N ALA A 110 -3.85 -13.48 -10.90
CA ALA A 110 -5.23 -13.86 -11.24
C ALA A 110 -6.01 -12.70 -11.90
N LYS A 111 -5.68 -11.45 -11.57
CA LYS A 111 -6.24 -10.24 -12.20
C LYS A 111 -5.33 -9.63 -13.27
N LYS A 112 -4.25 -10.31 -13.66
CA LYS A 112 -3.30 -9.88 -14.70
C LYS A 112 -2.68 -8.50 -14.43
N ILE A 113 -2.39 -8.19 -13.16
CA ILE A 113 -1.63 -6.99 -12.82
C ILE A 113 -0.23 -7.10 -13.40
N GLN A 114 0.18 -6.09 -14.16
CA GLN A 114 1.51 -6.05 -14.79
C GLN A 114 2.62 -5.92 -13.75
N ASN A 115 3.75 -6.56 -14.04
CA ASN A 115 4.95 -6.59 -13.19
C ASN A 115 4.63 -7.03 -11.75
N SER A 116 3.76 -8.03 -11.60
CA SER A 116 3.29 -8.52 -10.31
C SER A 116 4.44 -9.01 -9.43
N GLU A 117 5.49 -9.56 -10.04
CA GLU A 117 6.72 -10.04 -9.42
C GLU A 117 7.49 -8.94 -8.66
N ASN A 118 7.29 -7.68 -9.04
CA ASN A 118 7.92 -6.52 -8.42
C ASN A 118 7.13 -5.96 -7.21
N TYR A 119 5.93 -6.48 -6.93
CA TYR A 119 5.16 -6.11 -5.75
C TYR A 119 5.49 -7.03 -4.59
N ILE A 120 5.96 -6.47 -3.48
CA ILE A 120 6.47 -7.23 -2.35
C ILE A 120 5.70 -6.80 -1.10
N LEU A 121 5.23 -7.75 -0.31
CA LEU A 121 4.77 -7.48 1.05
C LEU A 121 5.97 -7.64 1.97
N THR A 122 6.33 -6.56 2.65
CA THR A 122 7.50 -6.46 3.53
C THR A 122 7.07 -6.22 4.97
N SER A 123 7.99 -6.47 5.90
CA SER A 123 7.75 -6.21 7.33
C SER A 123 9.00 -5.74 8.06
N ILE A 124 8.79 -5.02 9.16
CA ILE A 124 9.77 -4.76 10.21
C ILE A 124 9.22 -5.32 11.51
N ASP A 125 9.99 -6.22 12.10
CA ASP A 125 9.64 -7.11 13.21
C ASP A 125 10.32 -6.74 14.54
N THR A 126 10.95 -5.56 14.61
CA THR A 126 11.69 -5.09 15.80
C THR A 126 10.81 -4.92 17.06
N ALA A 127 9.48 -4.93 16.92
CA ALA A 127 8.50 -4.86 18.01
C ALA A 127 7.67 -6.15 18.15
N LEU A 128 8.14 -7.27 17.57
CA LEU A 128 7.40 -8.53 17.54
C LEU A 128 7.17 -9.11 18.95
N GLU A 129 8.18 -9.02 19.83
CA GLU A 129 8.07 -9.46 21.23
C GLU A 129 7.02 -8.67 22.01
N ASP A 130 6.79 -7.41 21.63
CA ASP A 130 5.76 -6.53 22.18
C ASP A 130 4.40 -6.70 21.48
N GLY A 131 4.30 -7.66 20.56
CA GLY A 131 3.05 -8.03 19.90
C GLY A 131 2.67 -7.16 18.70
N TYR A 132 3.62 -6.43 18.09
CA TYR A 132 3.37 -5.56 16.93
C TYR A 132 4.33 -5.81 15.77
N MET A 133 3.86 -5.54 14.55
CA MET A 133 4.67 -5.59 13.33
C MET A 133 4.32 -4.42 12.41
N LEU A 134 5.32 -3.84 11.76
CA LEU A 134 5.14 -2.78 10.76
C LEU A 134 5.21 -3.40 9.37
N PHE A 135 4.09 -3.38 8.64
CA PHE A 135 3.99 -3.87 7.27
C PHE A 135 4.17 -2.74 6.27
N ALA A 136 4.73 -3.07 5.11
CA ALA A 136 4.70 -2.21 3.93
C ALA A 136 4.49 -3.02 2.65
N ALA A 137 3.54 -2.57 1.85
CA ALA A 137 3.27 -3.03 0.49
C ALA A 137 4.11 -2.18 -0.46
N VAL A 138 5.17 -2.74 -1.04
CA VAL A 138 6.12 -2.00 -1.87
C VAL A 138 6.11 -2.48 -3.31
N TYR A 139 6.47 -1.58 -4.22
CA TYR A 139 6.95 -1.93 -5.55
C TYR A 139 8.45 -1.71 -5.61
N ARG A 140 9.17 -2.76 -5.99
CA ARG A 140 10.61 -2.80 -6.13
C ARG A 140 10.98 -3.20 -7.56
N PRO A 141 11.69 -2.36 -8.32
CA PRO A 141 11.99 -2.65 -9.72
C PRO A 141 13.00 -3.78 -9.91
N GLU A 142 13.86 -4.04 -8.93
CA GLU A 142 14.98 -4.98 -9.02
C GLU A 142 14.83 -6.13 -8.02
N LEU A 143 15.05 -7.37 -8.47
CA LEU A 143 15.01 -8.56 -7.63
C LEU A 143 16.35 -8.88 -6.96
N THR A 144 17.43 -8.22 -7.39
CA THR A 144 18.73 -8.25 -6.72
C THR A 144 19.07 -6.83 -6.34
N ILE A 145 19.18 -6.54 -5.05
CA ILE A 145 19.41 -5.19 -4.54
C ILE A 145 20.71 -5.15 -3.75
N THR A 146 21.43 -4.03 -3.81
CA THR A 146 22.54 -3.78 -2.88
C THR A 146 22.18 -2.60 -2.00
N VAL A 147 22.11 -2.82 -0.69
CA VAL A 147 21.57 -1.87 0.29
C VAL A 147 22.47 -1.79 1.53
N ALA A 148 22.40 -0.67 2.25
CA ALA A 148 22.96 -0.60 3.60
C ALA A 148 22.14 -1.49 4.55
N GLY A 149 22.81 -2.13 5.52
CA GLY A 149 22.16 -2.89 6.57
C GLY A 149 21.23 -2.00 7.40
N LYS A 150 20.04 -2.50 7.74
CA LYS A 150 19.12 -1.76 8.61
C LYS A 150 19.63 -1.63 10.05
N ASP A 151 20.28 -2.69 10.53
CA ASP A 151 20.81 -2.77 11.90
C ASP A 151 22.26 -2.26 11.99
N ASP A 152 22.99 -2.28 10.85
CA ASP A 152 24.32 -1.70 10.69
C ASP A 152 24.41 -0.97 9.33
N PRO A 153 24.15 0.35 9.31
CA PRO A 153 24.21 1.14 8.09
C PRO A 153 25.61 1.28 7.47
N SER A 154 26.67 0.89 8.18
CA SER A 154 28.05 0.94 7.65
C SER A 154 28.38 -0.26 6.75
N ALA A 155 27.63 -1.36 6.88
CA ALA A 155 27.77 -2.54 6.07
C ALA A 155 26.81 -2.51 4.89
N THR A 156 27.30 -2.80 3.68
CA THR A 156 26.46 -3.04 2.50
C THR A 156 26.23 -4.54 2.31
N ARG A 157 25.06 -4.91 1.80
CA ARG A 157 24.67 -6.29 1.51
C ARG A 157 23.97 -6.35 0.16
N THR A 158 24.27 -7.40 -0.60
CA THR A 158 23.51 -7.75 -1.80
C THR A 158 22.48 -8.80 -1.41
N LEU A 159 21.19 -8.49 -1.65
CA LEU A 159 20.05 -9.30 -1.26
C LEU A 159 19.27 -9.75 -2.50
N THR A 160 18.72 -10.96 -2.41
CA THR A 160 17.91 -11.64 -3.42
C THR A 160 16.62 -12.17 -2.77
N PRO A 161 15.61 -12.65 -3.52
CA PRO A 161 14.38 -13.16 -2.93
C PRO A 161 14.55 -14.41 -2.06
N GLU A 162 15.75 -15.01 -2.03
CA GLU A 162 16.13 -16.09 -1.13
C GLU A 162 16.54 -15.60 0.26
N ASP A 163 16.93 -14.33 0.39
CA ASP A 163 17.35 -13.72 1.64
C ASP A 163 16.16 -13.20 2.44
N ILE A 164 16.07 -13.51 3.74
CA ILE A 164 14.98 -13.01 4.60
C ILE A 164 14.96 -11.47 4.62
N GLU A 165 16.14 -10.85 4.66
CA GLU A 165 16.30 -9.39 4.67
C GLU A 165 15.78 -8.72 3.40
N PHE A 166 15.67 -9.45 2.28
CA PHE A 166 15.05 -8.91 1.07
C PHE A 166 13.60 -8.49 1.31
N TYR A 167 12.90 -9.12 2.26
CA TYR A 167 11.51 -8.78 2.60
C TYR A 167 11.39 -7.69 3.66
N ARG A 168 12.43 -6.86 3.81
CA ARG A 168 12.36 -5.56 4.48
C ARG A 168 12.24 -4.45 3.42
N PRO A 169 11.59 -3.32 3.72
CA PRO A 169 11.47 -2.20 2.79
C PRO A 169 12.75 -1.34 2.80
N TYR A 170 13.19 -0.85 1.64
CA TYR A 170 14.40 -0.04 1.51
C TYR A 170 14.12 1.21 0.67
N ARG A 171 14.31 2.38 1.27
CA ARG A 171 14.07 3.67 0.58
C ARG A 171 15.03 3.88 -0.58
N THR A 172 16.30 3.57 -0.35
CA THR A 172 17.37 3.73 -1.33
C THR A 172 18.27 2.51 -1.38
N ASP A 173 18.94 2.33 -2.51
CA ASP A 173 20.05 1.40 -2.65
C ASP A 173 21.34 1.97 -2.01
N ALA A 174 22.44 1.23 -2.14
CA ALA A 174 23.76 1.62 -1.66
C ALA A 174 24.39 2.79 -2.46
N ALA A 175 23.89 3.10 -3.65
CA ALA A 175 24.29 4.26 -4.44
C ALA A 175 23.50 5.53 -4.05
N GLY A 176 22.45 5.39 -3.26
CA GLY A 176 21.56 6.48 -2.85
C GLY A 176 20.38 6.69 -3.81
N GLU A 177 20.21 5.82 -4.80
CA GLU A 177 19.09 5.86 -5.74
C GLU A 177 17.82 5.31 -5.10
N LYS A 178 16.66 5.84 -5.51
CA LYS A 178 15.38 5.39 -4.97
C LYS A 178 15.13 3.94 -5.36
N LEU A 179 14.83 3.09 -4.36
CA LEU A 179 14.59 1.66 -4.56
C LEU A 179 13.11 1.31 -4.43
N ASP A 180 12.55 1.33 -3.23
CA ASP A 180 11.15 0.97 -3.02
C ASP A 180 10.20 2.16 -3.18
N THR A 181 9.04 1.89 -3.77
CA THR A 181 7.86 2.75 -3.68
C THR A 181 6.80 2.08 -2.82
N VAL A 182 6.47 2.68 -1.67
CA VAL A 182 5.45 2.17 -0.74
C VAL A 182 4.07 2.61 -1.23
N TYR A 183 3.13 1.68 -1.35
CA TYR A 183 1.74 1.94 -1.75
C TYR A 183 0.74 1.77 -0.59
N GLU A 184 1.12 1.02 0.43
CA GLU A 184 0.35 0.89 1.66
C GLU A 184 1.28 0.49 2.80
N TRP A 185 0.94 0.86 4.03
CA TRP A 185 1.65 0.43 5.21
C TRP A 185 0.69 0.31 6.40
N ALA A 186 1.08 -0.49 7.38
CA ALA A 186 0.31 -0.59 8.63
C ALA A 186 1.16 -1.07 9.80
N ALA A 187 1.09 -0.38 10.93
CA ALA A 187 1.43 -0.92 12.23
C ALA A 187 0.26 -1.80 12.72
N LEU A 188 0.50 -3.09 12.90
CA LEU A 188 -0.55 -4.06 13.22
C LEU A 188 -0.20 -4.88 14.47
N PRO A 189 -1.16 -5.12 15.38
CA PRO A 189 -1.01 -6.15 16.40
C PRO A 189 -0.88 -7.53 15.75
N VAL A 190 -0.01 -8.40 16.26
CA VAL A 190 0.23 -9.76 15.72
C VAL A 190 -1.06 -10.56 15.61
N GLU A 191 -1.93 -10.45 16.62
CA GLU A 191 -3.23 -11.13 16.63
C GLU A 191 -4.12 -10.71 15.45
N SER A 192 -3.94 -9.50 14.92
CA SER A 192 -4.78 -8.98 13.84
C SER A 192 -4.61 -9.74 12.53
N TYR A 193 -3.52 -10.49 12.34
CA TYR A 193 -3.20 -11.23 11.13
C TYR A 193 -2.70 -12.67 11.38
N SER A 194 -2.74 -13.18 12.61
CA SER A 194 -2.17 -14.50 12.96
C SER A 194 -3.00 -15.73 12.53
N ARG A 195 -4.11 -15.53 11.82
CA ARG A 195 -5.00 -16.61 11.35
C ARG A 195 -5.26 -16.48 9.86
N GLN A 196 -5.44 -17.60 9.17
CA GLN A 196 -5.67 -17.63 7.72
C GLN A 196 -6.79 -16.68 7.25
N ALA A 197 -7.93 -16.62 7.93
CA ALA A 197 -9.00 -15.67 7.63
C ALA A 197 -8.53 -14.21 7.60
N ARG A 198 -7.71 -13.85 8.58
CA ARG A 198 -7.19 -12.49 8.76
C ARG A 198 -6.09 -12.19 7.76
N GLN A 199 -5.27 -13.19 7.44
CA GLN A 199 -4.27 -13.12 6.37
C GLN A 199 -4.92 -12.94 4.99
N ALA A 200 -6.07 -13.58 4.74
CA ALA A 200 -6.85 -13.34 3.53
C ALA A 200 -7.31 -11.87 3.42
N VAL A 201 -7.79 -11.29 4.53
CA VAL A 201 -8.18 -9.87 4.58
C VAL A 201 -6.97 -8.98 4.33
N LEU A 202 -5.84 -9.23 5.01
CA LEU A 202 -4.58 -8.49 4.82
C LEU A 202 -4.14 -8.51 3.34
N LEU A 203 -4.10 -9.67 2.69
CA LEU A 203 -3.74 -9.80 1.27
C LEU A 203 -4.71 -9.05 0.36
N THR A 204 -6.01 -9.16 0.62
CA THR A 204 -7.05 -8.52 -0.19
C THR A 204 -6.97 -7.00 -0.11
N LEU A 205 -6.84 -6.45 1.11
CA LEU A 205 -6.67 -5.01 1.32
C LEU A 205 -5.38 -4.51 0.67
N THR A 206 -4.28 -5.25 0.84
CA THR A 206 -2.98 -4.94 0.23
C THR A 206 -3.07 -4.87 -1.30
N ALA A 207 -3.64 -5.89 -1.95
CA ALA A 207 -3.77 -5.95 -3.41
C ALA A 207 -4.62 -4.79 -3.95
N ASN A 208 -5.71 -4.44 -3.27
CA ASN A 208 -6.53 -3.28 -3.63
C ASN A 208 -5.75 -1.96 -3.55
N GLN A 209 -4.87 -1.78 -2.59
CA GLN A 209 -4.09 -0.54 -2.45
C GLN A 209 -2.96 -0.48 -3.48
N MET A 210 -2.29 -1.60 -3.74
CA MET A 210 -1.30 -1.70 -4.81
C MET A 210 -1.90 -1.43 -6.19
N ALA A 211 -3.13 -1.85 -6.44
CA ALA A 211 -3.82 -1.57 -7.70
C ALA A 211 -4.02 -0.06 -7.96
N LYS A 212 -4.13 0.75 -6.90
CA LYS A 212 -4.29 2.21 -7.00
C LYS A 212 -2.97 2.92 -7.33
N ARG A 213 -1.84 2.34 -6.96
CA ARG A 213 -0.49 2.90 -7.15
C ARG A 213 -0.31 4.31 -6.57
N ILE A 214 -1.01 4.62 -5.48
CA ILE A 214 -0.87 5.89 -4.77
C ILE A 214 0.27 5.74 -3.77
N ALA A 215 1.37 6.46 -4.01
CA ALA A 215 2.55 6.38 -3.14
C ALA A 215 2.24 6.95 -1.73
N LYS A 216 2.87 6.34 -0.73
CA LYS A 216 2.77 6.67 0.70
C LYS A 216 4.15 7.08 1.24
N PRO A 217 4.66 8.27 0.87
CA PRO A 217 6.02 8.69 1.22
C PRO A 217 6.21 8.86 2.73
N GLU A 218 5.14 9.08 3.49
CA GLU A 218 5.16 9.22 4.94
C GLU A 218 5.60 7.94 5.66
N TYR A 219 5.53 6.77 5.01
CA TYR A 219 5.99 5.50 5.56
C TYR A 219 7.42 5.59 6.10
N TRP A 220 8.32 6.25 5.37
CA TRP A 220 9.74 6.30 5.74
C TRP A 220 9.99 7.04 7.05
N ASP A 221 9.16 8.04 7.38
CA ASP A 221 9.24 8.72 8.67
C ASP A 221 8.69 7.82 9.78
N LYS A 222 7.65 7.04 9.51
CA LYS A 222 7.08 6.06 10.46
C LYS A 222 8.02 4.90 10.74
N GLU A 223 8.67 4.38 9.71
CA GLU A 223 9.73 3.39 9.84
C GLU A 223 10.85 3.91 10.76
N LYS A 224 11.30 5.15 10.56
CA LYS A 224 12.35 5.73 11.40
C LYS A 224 11.95 5.77 12.88
N ILE A 225 10.73 6.22 13.17
CA ILE A 225 10.18 6.26 14.54
C ILE A 225 10.10 4.83 15.11
N TRP A 226 9.64 3.88 14.31
CA TRP A 226 9.54 2.46 14.68
C TRP A 226 10.90 1.84 15.01
N MET A 227 11.91 2.05 14.17
CA MET A 227 13.28 1.54 14.35
C MET A 227 13.99 2.16 15.57
N GLN A 228 13.52 3.31 16.07
CA GLN A 228 13.98 3.93 17.30
C GLN A 228 13.32 3.34 18.57
N GLY A 229 12.42 2.36 18.42
CA GLY A 229 11.68 1.75 19.52
C GLY A 229 10.37 2.45 19.87
N ASN A 230 10.00 3.53 19.18
CA ASN A 230 8.75 4.27 19.42
C ASN A 230 7.58 3.69 18.61
N TYR A 231 7.45 2.36 18.55
CA TYR A 231 6.46 1.68 17.70
C TYR A 231 5.02 1.92 18.16
N LEU A 232 4.77 2.11 19.47
CA LEU A 232 3.44 2.44 19.99
C LEU A 232 2.96 3.80 19.50
N ASP A 233 3.84 4.80 19.37
CA ASP A 233 3.47 6.11 18.84
C ASP A 233 2.98 6.01 17.40
N VAL A 234 3.65 5.18 16.58
CA VAL A 234 3.23 4.88 15.21
C VAL A 234 1.86 4.19 15.19
N ALA A 235 1.67 3.19 16.04
CA ALA A 235 0.41 2.45 16.12
C ALA A 235 -0.77 3.32 16.60
N ILE A 236 -0.56 4.14 17.64
CA ILE A 236 -1.56 5.05 18.20
C ILE A 236 -1.92 6.14 17.20
N GLU A 237 -0.93 6.74 16.52
CA GLU A 237 -1.19 7.77 15.51
C GLU A 237 -2.02 7.20 14.35
N GLN A 238 -1.67 6.01 13.87
CA GLN A 238 -2.43 5.31 12.84
C GLN A 238 -3.86 4.99 13.31
N ASP A 239 -4.02 4.44 14.52
CA ASP A 239 -5.33 4.10 15.09
C ASP A 239 -6.21 5.34 15.24
N ARG A 240 -5.66 6.48 15.67
CA ARG A 240 -6.40 7.75 15.75
C ARG A 240 -6.95 8.18 14.40
N VAL A 241 -6.11 8.16 13.35
CA VAL A 241 -6.52 8.50 11.98
C VAL A 241 -7.62 7.57 11.48
N TYR A 242 -7.52 6.27 11.75
CA TYR A 242 -8.47 5.28 11.27
C TYR A 242 -9.77 5.22 12.09
N THR A 243 -9.71 5.51 13.39
CA THR A 243 -10.89 5.64 14.24
C THR A 243 -11.73 6.85 13.80
N GLU A 244 -11.10 8.01 13.59
CA GLU A 244 -11.74 9.20 13.02
C GLU A 244 -12.36 8.91 11.64
N PHE A 245 -11.62 8.21 10.78
CA PHE A 245 -12.06 7.83 9.43
C PHE A 245 -13.25 6.86 9.41
N LEU A 246 -13.25 5.86 10.30
CA LEU A 246 -14.32 4.87 10.41
C LEU A 246 -15.53 5.39 11.20
N GLY A 247 -15.44 6.59 11.79
CA GLY A 247 -16.48 7.18 12.63
C GLY A 247 -16.72 6.38 13.91
N LYS A 248 -15.66 5.85 14.51
CA LYS A 248 -15.70 5.04 15.74
C LYS A 248 -15.22 5.82 16.96
#